data_AF-A0A920LPW3-F1
#
_entry.id   AF-A0A920LPW3-F1
#
_cell.length_a   1.000
_cell.length_b   1.000
_cell.length_c   1.000
_cell.angle_alpha   90.00
_cell.angle_beta   90.00
_cell.angle_gamma   90.00
#
_symmetry.space_group_name_H-M   'P 1'
#
loop_
_entity.id
_entity.type
_entity.pdbx_description
1 polymer ?
#
loop_
_entity_poly.entity_id
_entity_poly.type
_entity_poly.pdbx_seq_one_letter_code
_entity_poly.pdbx_strand_id
1 'polypeptide(L)'
;MSGGWQALRETDRDLALALLFAPAASRDLIADRLSLAIEAETAMKLASEPMLAAIRLQWWVEAIQNASGESVPLMERLLGHLDRGSLASADLVAQMELWQDRLSTSPEDSPNARGDCWADCFGALLPPQEQAARQVGRALVDPDARIGDEALGLLATAEGRWLWMIGMLVRHRRGSGASHDDPLMAWRMVGWRFGFRRPSSPTTSR
;
A
#
# COMPACT_ATOMS: atom_id res chain seq x y z
N MET A 1 2.25 4.03 23.22
CA MET A 1 2.09 4.41 21.81
C MET A 1 1.49 3.22 21.08
N SER A 2 0.43 3.41 20.29
CA SER A 2 -0.12 2.34 19.45
C SER A 2 0.90 1.97 18.36
N GLY A 3 1.02 0.68 18.05
CA GLY A 3 1.90 0.21 16.98
C GLY A 3 1.43 0.70 15.60
N GLY A 4 2.32 0.74 14.61
CA GLY A 4 2.02 1.24 13.26
C GLY A 4 0.80 0.56 12.63
N TRP A 5 0.66 -0.76 12.81
CA TRP A 5 -0.51 -1.51 12.34
C TRP A 5 -1.83 -1.04 12.99
N GLN A 6 -1.81 -0.73 14.29
CA GLN A 6 -3.00 -0.26 14.99
C GLN A 6 -3.39 1.14 14.55
N ALA A 7 -2.42 2.04 14.35
CA ALA A 7 -2.67 3.36 13.80
C ALA A 7 -3.23 3.28 12.36
N LEU A 8 -2.64 2.42 11.51
CA LEU A 8 -3.17 2.20 10.15
C LEU A 8 -4.62 1.71 10.18
N ARG A 9 -4.99 0.86 11.13
CA ARG A 9 -6.37 0.35 11.25
C ARG A 9 -7.40 1.45 11.50
N GLU A 10 -7.00 2.53 12.17
CA GLU A 10 -7.86 3.69 12.44
C GLU A 10 -8.07 4.53 11.16
N THR A 11 -7.08 4.57 10.27
CA THR A 11 -7.12 5.36 9.02
C THR A 11 -7.64 4.57 7.81
N ASP A 12 -7.15 3.34 7.61
CA ASP A 12 -7.53 2.43 6.53
C ASP A 12 -7.62 0.99 7.06
N ARG A 13 -8.86 0.58 7.34
CA ARG A 13 -9.16 -0.73 7.92
C ARG A 13 -8.86 -1.89 6.95
N ASP A 14 -9.05 -1.69 5.64
CA ASP A 14 -8.89 -2.75 4.66
C ASP A 14 -7.41 -3.12 4.48
N LEU A 15 -6.55 -2.11 4.37
CA LEU A 15 -5.10 -2.31 4.34
C LEU A 15 -4.60 -2.92 5.64
N ALA A 16 -5.06 -2.43 6.80
CA ALA A 16 -4.68 -3.01 8.08
C ALA A 16 -5.10 -4.50 8.21
N LEU A 17 -6.30 -4.87 7.75
CA LEU A 17 -6.72 -6.27 7.75
C LEU A 17 -5.86 -7.14 6.84
N ALA A 18 -5.45 -6.65 5.67
CA ALA A 18 -4.54 -7.37 4.79
C ALA A 18 -3.16 -7.59 5.44
N LEU A 19 -2.66 -6.64 6.23
CA LEU A 19 -1.40 -6.77 6.96
C LEU A 19 -1.40 -7.84 8.07
N LEU A 20 -2.56 -8.40 8.44
CA LEU A 20 -2.60 -9.60 9.29
C LEU A 20 -1.87 -10.79 8.65
N PHE A 21 -1.72 -10.78 7.32
CA PHE A 21 -1.02 -11.78 6.54
C PHE A 21 0.44 -11.42 6.25
N ALA A 22 0.88 -10.21 6.61
CA ALA A 22 2.27 -9.82 6.52
C ALA A 22 3.09 -10.50 7.63
N PRO A 23 4.41 -10.75 7.40
CA PRO A 23 5.32 -11.22 8.43
C PRO A 23 5.27 -10.31 9.66
N ALA A 24 5.25 -10.90 10.85
CA ALA A 24 5.13 -10.13 12.09
C ALA A 24 6.28 -9.15 12.29
N ALA A 25 7.50 -9.51 11.85
CA ALA A 25 8.70 -8.69 12.00
C ALA A 25 8.69 -7.42 11.14
N SER A 26 8.02 -7.42 9.99
CA SER A 26 7.96 -6.28 9.06
C SER A 26 6.60 -5.58 9.05
N ARG A 27 5.59 -6.11 9.76
CA ARG A 27 4.21 -5.60 9.73
C ARG A 27 4.10 -4.12 10.07
N ASP A 28 4.71 -3.68 11.16
CA ASP A 28 4.62 -2.28 11.60
C ASP A 28 5.37 -1.35 10.64
N LEU A 29 6.52 -1.77 10.12
CA LEU A 29 7.25 -1.02 9.09
C LEU A 29 6.40 -0.83 7.82
N ILE A 30 5.79 -1.91 7.33
CA ILE A 30 4.89 -1.85 6.16
C ILE A 30 3.70 -0.94 6.47
N ALA A 31 3.12 -1.05 7.67
CA ALA A 31 1.99 -0.22 8.07
C ALA A 31 2.32 1.27 8.08
N ASP A 32 3.47 1.66 8.64
CA ASP A 32 3.90 3.06 8.69
C ASP A 32 4.24 3.61 7.30
N ARG A 33 4.83 2.80 6.41
CA ARG A 33 5.05 3.19 5.01
C ARG A 33 3.73 3.38 4.25
N LEU A 34 2.73 2.53 4.50
CA LEU A 34 1.39 2.71 3.92
C LEU A 34 0.68 3.94 4.51
N SER A 35 0.81 4.19 5.81
CA SER A 35 0.29 5.41 6.42
C SER A 35 0.90 6.67 5.80
N LEU A 36 2.20 6.67 5.49
CA LEU A 36 2.84 7.79 4.80
C LEU A 36 2.28 7.99 3.38
N ALA A 37 2.05 6.91 2.63
CA ALA A 37 1.39 6.99 1.32
C ALA A 37 -0.04 7.55 1.42
N ILE A 38 -0.78 7.20 2.47
CA ILE A 38 -2.13 7.74 2.73
C ILE A 38 -2.07 9.23 3.07
N GLU A 39 -1.10 9.67 3.89
CA GLU A 39 -0.88 11.09 4.20
C GLU A 39 -0.56 11.91 2.93
N ALA A 40 0.30 11.37 2.06
CA ALA A 40 0.62 11.98 0.77
C ALA A 40 -0.62 12.09 -0.12
N GLU A 41 -1.41 11.02 -0.23
CA GLU A 41 -2.66 11.03 -1.01
C GLU A 41 -3.72 11.97 -0.41
N THR A 42 -3.71 12.13 0.90
CA THR A 42 -4.62 13.03 1.62
C THR A 42 -4.25 14.49 1.37
N ALA A 43 -2.96 14.82 1.34
CA ALA A 43 -2.47 16.14 0.93
C ALA A 43 -2.93 16.49 -0.49
N MET A 44 -2.89 15.53 -1.42
CA MET A 44 -3.38 15.71 -2.80
C MET A 44 -4.89 15.97 -2.91
N LYS A 45 -5.69 15.49 -1.95
CA LYS A 45 -7.16 15.63 -1.96
C LYS A 45 -7.68 16.86 -1.24
N LEU A 46 -7.08 17.20 -0.09
CA LEU A 46 -7.55 18.28 0.78
C LEU A 46 -7.16 19.66 0.26
N ALA A 47 -6.05 19.75 -0.46
CA ALA A 47 -5.55 21.00 -0.98
C ALA A 47 -6.39 21.43 -2.20
N SER A 48 -7.37 22.31 -1.97
CA SER A 48 -8.07 23.01 -3.06
C SER A 48 -7.10 23.87 -3.90
N GLU A 49 -5.93 24.18 -3.34
CA GLU A 49 -4.83 24.89 -3.99
C GLU A 49 -3.62 23.96 -4.10
N PRO A 50 -3.12 23.65 -5.32
CA PRO A 50 -1.93 22.80 -5.52
C PRO A 50 -0.71 23.22 -4.68
N MET A 51 -0.58 24.51 -4.39
CA MET A 51 0.48 25.06 -3.55
C MET A 51 0.46 24.49 -2.12
N LEU A 52 -0.72 24.29 -1.52
CA LEU A 52 -0.83 23.73 -0.16
C LEU A 52 -0.44 22.25 -0.13
N ALA A 53 -0.77 21.49 -1.19
CA ALA A 53 -0.28 20.12 -1.34
C ALA A 53 1.25 20.10 -1.43
N ALA A 54 1.84 20.98 -2.26
CA ALA A 54 3.29 21.07 -2.42
C ALA A 54 3.99 21.35 -1.08
N ILE A 55 3.51 22.35 -0.31
CA ILE A 55 4.05 22.68 1.01
C ILE A 55 3.95 21.48 1.97
N ARG A 56 2.81 20.78 1.98
CA ARG A 56 2.61 19.62 2.87
C ARG A 56 3.54 18.46 2.52
N LEU A 57 3.71 18.14 1.23
CA LEU A 57 4.63 17.09 0.78
C LEU A 57 6.08 17.49 1.05
N GLN A 58 6.44 18.74 0.79
CA GLN A 58 7.77 19.27 1.06
C GLN A 58 8.13 19.23 2.55
N TRP A 59 7.16 19.56 3.42
CA TRP A 59 7.36 19.45 4.86
C TRP A 59 7.70 18.02 5.29
N TRP A 60 7.07 17.00 4.69
CA TRP A 60 7.40 15.60 4.98
C TRP A 60 8.84 15.27 4.58
N VAL A 61 9.28 15.67 3.38
CA VAL A 61 10.65 15.46 2.91
C VAL A 61 11.66 16.11 3.87
N GLU A 62 11.44 17.37 4.24
CA GLU A 62 12.31 18.10 5.17
C GLU A 62 12.31 17.47 6.57
N ALA A 63 11.15 17.03 7.06
CA ALA A 63 11.04 16.38 8.36
C ALA A 63 11.80 15.04 8.39
N ILE A 64 11.71 14.25 7.32
CA ILE A 64 12.42 12.97 7.16
C ILE A 64 13.94 13.19 7.06
N GLN A 65 14.38 14.16 6.26
CA GLN A 65 15.80 14.45 6.05
C GLN A 65 16.47 15.01 7.31
N ASN A 66 15.77 15.88 8.04
CA ASN A 66 16.28 16.50 9.25
C ASN A 66 16.00 15.68 10.52
N ALA A 67 15.40 14.49 10.38
CA ALA A 67 14.96 13.65 11.50
C ALA A 67 14.18 14.46 12.57
N SER A 68 13.22 15.27 12.12
CA SER A 68 12.47 16.21 12.96
C SER A 68 10.97 15.93 12.91
N GLY A 69 10.20 16.57 13.80
CA GLY A 69 8.74 16.40 13.84
C GLY A 69 8.27 15.31 14.79
N GLU A 70 8.96 15.11 15.91
CA GLU A 70 8.57 14.19 17.00
C GLU A 70 7.14 14.46 17.54
N SER A 71 6.55 15.64 17.32
CA SER A 71 5.15 15.88 17.69
C SER A 71 4.13 15.22 16.77
N VAL A 72 4.55 14.65 15.63
CA VAL A 72 3.68 13.94 14.68
C VAL A 72 3.80 12.43 14.93
N PRO A 73 2.74 11.74 15.38
CA PRO A 73 2.85 10.33 15.79
C PRO A 73 3.35 9.37 14.71
N LEU A 74 3.04 9.62 13.43
CA LEU A 74 3.59 8.83 12.33
C LEU A 74 5.09 9.07 12.16
N MET A 75 5.54 10.33 12.29
CA MET A 75 6.95 10.66 12.20
C MET A 75 7.75 10.01 13.32
N GLU A 76 7.29 10.06 14.57
CA GLU A 76 7.95 9.36 15.70
C GLU A 76 8.20 7.88 15.40
N ARG A 77 7.22 7.20 14.81
CA ARG A 77 7.36 5.78 14.45
C ARG A 77 8.33 5.57 13.30
N LEU A 78 8.30 6.44 12.28
CA LEU A 78 9.25 6.41 11.17
C LEU A 78 10.69 6.64 11.65
N LEU A 79 10.93 7.63 12.51
CA LEU A 79 12.23 7.86 13.16
C LEU A 79 12.68 6.62 13.92
N GLY A 80 11.78 5.98 14.66
CA GLY A 80 12.09 4.70 15.33
C GLY A 80 12.48 3.56 14.39
N HIS A 81 12.04 3.55 13.12
CA HIS A 81 12.50 2.58 12.11
C HIS A 81 13.85 2.98 11.50
N LEU A 82 14.11 4.27 11.34
CA LEU A 82 15.41 4.80 10.90
C LEU A 82 16.51 4.50 11.91
N ASP A 83 16.26 4.76 13.20
CA ASP A 83 17.21 4.51 14.30
C ASP A 83 17.58 3.03 14.42
N ARG A 84 16.64 2.13 14.10
CA ARG A 84 16.84 0.68 14.09
C ARG A 84 17.52 0.16 12.82
N GLY A 85 17.73 1.01 11.81
CA GLY A 85 18.29 0.62 10.51
C GLY A 85 17.39 -0.30 9.69
N SER A 86 16.11 -0.44 10.05
CA SER A 86 15.14 -1.24 9.29
C SER A 86 14.61 -0.53 8.04
N LEU A 87 14.95 0.76 7.88
CA LEU A 87 14.52 1.63 6.80
C LEU A 87 15.58 2.72 6.58
N ALA A 88 15.87 3.07 5.33
CA ALA A 88 16.72 4.23 5.05
C ALA A 88 15.88 5.50 4.85
N SER A 89 16.43 6.65 5.27
CA SER A 89 15.78 7.96 5.03
C SER A 89 15.57 8.20 3.52
N ALA A 90 16.52 7.77 2.69
CA ALA A 90 16.42 7.83 1.23
C ALA A 90 15.18 7.09 0.67
N ASP A 91 14.80 5.96 1.26
CA ASP A 91 13.61 5.21 0.80
C ASP A 91 12.30 5.96 1.09
N LEU A 92 12.25 6.69 2.21
CA LEU A 92 11.10 7.51 2.58
C LEU A 92 11.02 8.78 1.72
N VAL A 93 12.16 9.43 1.46
CA VAL A 93 12.24 10.58 0.56
C VAL A 93 11.80 10.16 -0.85
N ALA A 94 12.37 9.08 -1.39
CA ALA A 94 11.99 8.54 -2.69
C ALA A 94 10.48 8.21 -2.76
N GLN A 95 9.91 7.69 -1.67
CA GLN A 95 8.47 7.47 -1.61
C GLN A 95 7.68 8.78 -1.70
N MET A 96 8.11 9.86 -1.03
CA MET A 96 7.44 11.15 -1.08
C MET A 96 7.58 11.85 -2.45
N GLU A 97 8.72 11.68 -3.10
CA GLU A 97 9.00 12.21 -4.45
C GLU A 97 7.97 11.70 -5.46
N LEU A 98 7.49 10.46 -5.34
CA LEU A 98 6.41 9.93 -6.21
C LEU A 98 5.17 10.83 -6.24
N TRP A 99 4.77 11.40 -5.10
CA TRP A 99 3.63 12.29 -5.02
C TRP A 99 3.97 13.73 -5.41
N GLN A 100 5.21 14.19 -5.19
CA GLN A 100 5.68 15.50 -5.66
C GLN A 100 5.77 15.56 -7.19
N ASP A 101 6.26 14.50 -7.82
CA ASP A 101 6.33 14.35 -9.27
C ASP A 101 4.93 14.34 -9.87
N ARG A 102 4.00 13.58 -9.26
CA ARG A 102 2.60 13.57 -9.66
C ARG A 102 1.95 14.95 -9.54
N LEU A 103 2.24 15.71 -8.47
CA LEU A 103 1.71 17.06 -8.30
C LEU A 103 2.21 18.04 -9.37
N SER A 104 3.45 17.84 -9.83
CA SER A 104 4.10 18.66 -10.84
C SER A 104 3.70 18.27 -12.28
N THR A 105 3.13 17.08 -12.47
CA THR A 105 2.75 16.52 -13.77
C THR A 105 1.31 16.87 -14.12
N SER A 106 1.07 17.31 -15.35
CA SER A 106 -0.30 17.53 -15.85
C SER A 106 -1.05 16.21 -15.97
N PRO A 107 -2.35 16.13 -15.62
CA PRO A 107 -3.15 14.92 -15.82
C PRO A 107 -3.19 14.42 -17.27
N GLU A 108 -2.98 15.30 -18.25
CA GLU A 108 -2.93 14.94 -19.67
C GLU A 108 -1.67 14.14 -20.03
N ASP A 109 -0.55 14.47 -19.39
CA ASP A 109 0.75 13.82 -19.64
C ASP A 109 0.82 12.44 -18.95
N SER A 110 0.15 12.30 -17.79
CA SER A 110 0.11 11.06 -17.04
C SER A 110 -1.28 10.80 -16.43
N PRO A 111 -2.22 10.26 -17.23
CA PRO A 111 -3.59 10.02 -16.77
C PRO A 111 -3.67 8.99 -15.64
N ASN A 112 -2.64 8.13 -15.51
CA ASN A 112 -2.57 7.06 -14.53
C ASN A 112 -1.61 7.37 -13.36
N ALA A 113 -1.13 8.62 -13.23
CA ALA A 113 -0.12 9.00 -12.23
C ALA A 113 -0.49 8.57 -10.80
N ARG A 114 -1.78 8.63 -10.45
CA ARG A 114 -2.27 8.13 -9.15
C ARG A 114 -1.99 6.65 -8.96
N GLY A 115 -2.32 5.84 -9.96
CA GLY A 115 -2.07 4.40 -9.96
C GLY A 115 -0.57 4.10 -9.93
N ASP A 116 0.25 4.92 -10.58
CA ASP A 116 1.70 4.76 -10.63
C ASP A 116 2.35 4.99 -9.28
N CYS A 117 1.99 6.06 -8.53
CA CYS A 117 2.51 6.27 -7.18
C CYS A 117 2.27 5.06 -6.26
N TRP A 118 1.05 4.50 -6.29
CA TRP A 118 0.71 3.32 -5.49
C TRP A 118 1.41 2.05 -5.99
N ALA A 119 1.59 1.91 -7.31
CA ALA A 119 2.35 0.81 -7.89
C ALA A 119 3.82 0.85 -7.42
N ASP A 120 4.49 1.99 -7.55
CA ASP A 120 5.88 2.18 -7.14
C ASP A 120 6.06 1.98 -5.62
N CYS A 121 5.15 2.53 -4.80
CA CYS A 121 5.15 2.33 -3.36
C CYS A 121 5.07 0.84 -3.00
N PHE A 122 4.16 0.08 -3.64
CA PHE A 122 4.01 -1.35 -3.38
C PHE A 122 5.18 -2.17 -3.91
N GLY A 123 5.75 -1.79 -5.06
CA GLY A 123 6.97 -2.38 -5.60
C GLY A 123 8.13 -2.28 -4.61
N ALA A 124 8.35 -1.10 -4.03
CA ALA A 124 9.39 -0.85 -3.04
C ALA A 124 9.19 -1.62 -1.71
N LEU A 125 7.94 -2.00 -1.39
CA LEU A 125 7.61 -2.78 -0.19
C LEU A 125 7.86 -4.29 -0.35
N LEU A 126 7.96 -4.79 -1.59
CA LEU A 126 8.28 -6.19 -1.88
C LEU A 126 9.20 -6.33 -3.10
N PRO A 127 10.48 -5.92 -3.01
CA PRO A 127 11.39 -5.92 -4.16
C PRO A 127 11.54 -7.26 -4.89
N PRO A 128 11.59 -8.43 -4.21
CA PRO A 128 11.68 -9.73 -4.89
C PRO A 128 10.49 -10.06 -5.81
N GLN A 129 9.35 -9.40 -5.63
CA GLN A 129 8.15 -9.55 -6.46
C GLN A 129 7.62 -8.18 -6.92
N GLU A 130 8.53 -7.24 -7.20
CA GLU A 130 8.20 -5.83 -7.47
C GLU A 130 7.08 -5.68 -8.52
N GLN A 131 7.23 -6.31 -9.70
CA GLN A 131 6.24 -6.17 -10.78
C GLN A 131 4.85 -6.70 -10.41
N ALA A 132 4.78 -7.75 -9.60
CA ALA A 132 3.50 -8.28 -9.12
C ALA A 132 2.89 -7.34 -8.05
N ALA A 133 3.71 -6.79 -7.16
CA ALA A 133 3.28 -5.82 -6.17
C ALA A 133 2.77 -4.51 -6.82
N ARG A 134 3.45 -4.03 -7.86
CA ARG A 134 3.06 -2.87 -8.67
C ARG A 134 1.65 -3.02 -9.26
N GLN A 135 1.31 -4.20 -9.80
CA GLN A 135 -0.04 -4.46 -10.32
C GLN A 135 -1.11 -4.32 -9.24
N VAL A 136 -0.84 -4.83 -8.03
CA VAL A 136 -1.76 -4.71 -6.90
C VAL A 136 -1.89 -3.26 -6.45
N GLY A 137 -0.77 -2.53 -6.35
CA GLY A 137 -0.75 -1.11 -5.98
C GLY A 137 -1.56 -0.26 -6.96
N ARG A 138 -1.36 -0.43 -8.27
CA ARG A 138 -2.14 0.29 -9.29
C ARG A 138 -3.63 -0.03 -9.17
N ALA A 139 -3.98 -1.32 -9.10
CA ALA A 139 -5.36 -1.77 -9.02
C ALA A 139 -6.06 -1.41 -7.69
N LEU A 140 -5.33 -1.05 -6.64
CA LEU A 140 -5.93 -0.56 -5.40
C LEU A 140 -6.73 0.73 -5.63
N VAL A 141 -6.21 1.62 -6.48
CA VAL A 141 -6.73 2.99 -6.65
C VAL A 141 -7.28 3.28 -8.05
N ASP A 142 -6.85 2.54 -9.07
CA ASP A 142 -7.32 2.66 -10.45
C ASP A 142 -8.32 1.54 -10.79
N PRO A 143 -9.62 1.83 -11.00
CA PRO A 143 -10.66 0.85 -11.34
C PRO A 143 -10.39 0.02 -12.60
N ASP A 144 -9.65 0.55 -13.56
CA ASP A 144 -9.42 -0.09 -14.85
C ASP A 144 -8.18 -1.00 -14.84
N ALA A 145 -7.22 -0.73 -13.94
CA ALA A 145 -6.02 -1.53 -13.78
C ALA A 145 -6.32 -2.97 -13.37
N ARG A 146 -5.89 -3.95 -14.17
CA ARG A 146 -6.10 -5.39 -13.89
C ARG A 146 -4.91 -5.99 -13.16
N ILE A 147 -5.19 -6.97 -12.31
CA ILE A 147 -4.18 -7.82 -11.67
C ILE A 147 -4.20 -9.16 -12.41
N GLY A 148 -3.05 -9.61 -12.91
CA GLY A 148 -2.92 -10.92 -13.59
C GLY A 148 -2.93 -12.11 -12.63
N ASP A 149 -3.36 -13.28 -13.10
CA ASP A 149 -3.32 -14.51 -12.30
C ASP A 149 -1.89 -14.94 -11.95
N GLU A 150 -0.96 -14.72 -12.87
CA GLU A 150 0.47 -14.96 -12.64
C GLU A 150 1.03 -14.08 -11.53
N ALA A 151 0.69 -12.77 -11.52
CA ALA A 151 1.10 -11.85 -10.48
C ALA A 151 0.58 -12.29 -9.10
N LEU A 152 -0.69 -12.69 -9.00
CA LEU A 152 -1.21 -13.29 -7.77
C LEU A 152 -0.50 -14.62 -7.45
N GLY A 153 -0.17 -15.42 -8.46
CA GLY A 153 0.65 -16.62 -8.34
C GLY A 153 1.95 -16.37 -7.56
N LEU A 154 2.70 -15.36 -7.99
CA LEU A 154 3.99 -14.93 -7.45
C LEU A 154 3.89 -14.34 -6.03
N LEU A 155 2.77 -13.69 -5.68
CA LEU A 155 2.58 -13.07 -4.36
C LEU A 155 2.16 -14.07 -3.27
N ALA A 156 1.85 -15.32 -3.59
CA ALA A 156 1.45 -16.32 -2.61
C ALA A 156 2.62 -16.94 -1.81
N THR A 157 3.64 -16.13 -1.52
CA THR A 157 4.79 -16.44 -0.67
C THR A 157 4.51 -16.01 0.76
N ALA A 158 5.32 -16.40 1.76
CA ALA A 158 5.14 -15.93 3.14
C ALA A 158 5.23 -14.39 3.26
N GLU A 159 6.14 -13.77 2.52
CA GLU A 159 6.38 -12.32 2.51
C GLU A 159 5.30 -11.55 1.74
N GLY A 160 4.77 -12.12 0.65
CA GLY A 160 3.82 -11.45 -0.26
C GLY A 160 2.34 -11.68 0.05
N ARG A 161 1.99 -12.50 1.06
CA ARG A 161 0.58 -12.87 1.30
C ARG A 161 -0.34 -11.69 1.50
N TRP A 162 0.14 -10.62 2.14
CA TRP A 162 -0.66 -9.42 2.36
C TRP A 162 -1.01 -8.70 1.06
N LEU A 163 -0.09 -8.65 0.08
CA LEU A 163 -0.37 -8.11 -1.26
C LEU A 163 -1.29 -9.01 -2.05
N TRP A 164 -1.10 -10.33 -1.94
CA TRP A 164 -2.03 -11.28 -2.53
C TRP A 164 -3.46 -11.07 -2.00
N MET A 165 -3.60 -10.87 -0.68
CA MET A 165 -4.87 -10.57 -0.02
C MET A 165 -5.51 -9.28 -0.54
N ILE A 166 -4.74 -8.20 -0.65
CA ILE A 166 -5.22 -6.94 -1.24
C ILE A 166 -5.69 -7.19 -2.67
N GLY A 167 -4.92 -7.90 -3.48
CA GLY A 167 -5.28 -8.18 -4.87
C GLY A 167 -6.57 -9.00 -5.00
N MET A 168 -6.80 -9.95 -4.10
CA MET A 168 -8.06 -10.71 -4.05
C MET A 168 -9.24 -9.85 -3.62
N LEU A 169 -9.08 -8.98 -2.63
CA LEU A 169 -10.12 -8.04 -2.21
C LEU A 169 -10.48 -7.07 -3.35
N VAL A 170 -9.47 -6.51 -4.03
CA VAL A 170 -9.66 -5.63 -5.20
C VAL A 170 -10.44 -6.35 -6.29
N ARG A 171 -10.06 -7.59 -6.64
CA ARG A 171 -10.80 -8.41 -7.62
C ARG A 171 -12.23 -8.70 -7.17
N HIS A 172 -12.43 -9.04 -5.90
CA HIS A 172 -13.75 -9.34 -5.35
C HIS A 172 -14.68 -8.13 -5.45
N ARG A 173 -14.24 -6.95 -5.01
CA ARG A 173 -15.05 -5.71 -5.09
C ARG A 173 -15.47 -5.34 -6.51
N ARG A 174 -14.68 -5.76 -7.52
CA ARG A 174 -14.97 -5.51 -8.93
C ARG A 174 -15.82 -6.62 -9.56
N GLY A 175 -15.62 -7.85 -9.12
CA GLY A 175 -16.39 -9.03 -9.54
C GLY A 175 -17.79 -9.08 -8.96
N SER A 176 -18.04 -8.45 -7.81
CA SER A 176 -19.36 -8.38 -7.17
C SER A 176 -20.44 -7.64 -8.00
N GLY A 177 -20.09 -7.03 -9.14
CA GLY A 177 -21.05 -6.56 -10.15
C GLY A 177 -21.58 -7.65 -11.09
N ALA A 178 -20.95 -8.83 -11.13
CA ALA A 178 -21.30 -9.95 -11.99
C ALA A 178 -21.27 -11.27 -11.19
N SER A 179 -22.41 -11.60 -10.56
CA SER A 179 -22.85 -12.94 -10.15
C SER A 179 -21.77 -14.00 -10.02
N HIS A 180 -20.99 -13.98 -8.93
CA HIS A 180 -20.36 -15.14 -8.27
C HIS A 180 -19.75 -14.63 -6.96
N ASP A 181 -20.59 -14.44 -5.93
CA ASP A 181 -20.08 -14.39 -4.56
C ASP A 181 -19.46 -15.78 -4.27
N ASP A 182 -18.17 -15.85 -3.95
CA ASP A 182 -17.60 -17.01 -3.26
C ASP A 182 -17.79 -16.75 -1.75
N PRO A 183 -18.91 -17.19 -1.14
CA PRO A 183 -19.18 -16.93 0.27
C PRO A 183 -18.13 -17.53 1.21
N LEU A 184 -17.30 -18.44 0.69
CA LEU A 184 -16.23 -19.09 1.45
C LEU A 184 -14.89 -18.37 1.30
N MET A 185 -14.77 -17.32 0.50
CA MET A 185 -13.51 -16.58 0.33
C MET A 185 -12.95 -16.12 1.68
N ALA A 186 -13.79 -15.50 2.52
CA ALA A 186 -13.39 -15.07 3.87
C ALA A 186 -12.85 -16.24 4.73
N TRP A 187 -13.52 -17.40 4.70
CA TRP A 187 -13.11 -18.58 5.46
C TRP A 187 -11.84 -19.23 4.91
N ARG A 188 -11.65 -19.23 3.60
CA ARG A 188 -10.43 -19.72 2.96
C ARG A 188 -9.25 -18.81 3.25
N MET A 189 -9.47 -17.49 3.28
CA MET A 189 -8.47 -16.51 3.70
C MET A 189 -8.08 -16.73 5.17
N VAL A 190 -9.04 -16.93 6.08
CA VAL A 190 -8.76 -17.30 7.48
C VAL A 190 -8.00 -18.62 7.58
N GLY A 191 -8.41 -19.65 6.84
CA GLY A 191 -7.68 -20.91 6.81
C GLY A 191 -6.22 -20.72 6.34
N TRP A 192 -6.00 -19.94 5.28
CA TRP A 192 -4.66 -19.70 4.79
C TRP A 192 -3.75 -18.98 5.80
N ARG A 193 -4.33 -18.13 6.67
CA ARG A 193 -3.60 -17.51 7.78
C ARG A 193 -3.03 -18.53 8.78
N PHE A 194 -3.70 -19.67 8.94
CA PHE A 194 -3.30 -20.77 9.84
C PHE A 194 -2.60 -21.92 9.11
N GLY A 195 -2.21 -21.75 7.83
CA GLY A 195 -1.44 -22.73 7.08
C GLY A 195 -2.27 -23.79 6.33
N PHE A 196 -3.60 -23.59 6.20
CA PHE A 196 -4.42 -24.42 5.32
C PHE A 196 -4.15 -24.13 3.83
N ARG A 197 -4.74 -24.94 2.93
CA ARG A 197 -4.59 -24.80 1.45
C ARG A 197 -4.86 -23.38 0.98
N ARG A 198 -4.06 -22.91 0.01
CA ARG A 198 -4.23 -21.64 -0.69
C ARG A 198 -5.67 -21.53 -1.24
N PRO A 199 -6.36 -20.39 -1.06
CA PRO A 199 -7.66 -20.17 -1.69
C PRO A 199 -7.45 -20.19 -3.21
N SER A 200 -8.25 -21.00 -3.91
CA SER A 200 -8.25 -21.02 -5.37
C SER A 200 -8.64 -19.63 -5.89
N SER A 201 -7.90 -19.11 -6.88
CA SER A 201 -8.37 -17.98 -7.67
C SER A 201 -9.80 -18.30 -8.15
N PRO A 202 -10.74 -17.34 -8.16
CA PRO A 202 -12.05 -17.56 -8.76
C PRO A 202 -11.79 -17.97 -10.21
N THR A 203 -11.98 -19.24 -10.50
CA THR A 203 -11.84 -19.80 -11.83
C THR A 203 -12.88 -19.11 -12.68
N THR A 204 -12.46 -18.30 -13.65
CA THR A 204 -13.29 -17.99 -14.81
C THR A 204 -13.51 -19.33 -15.51
N SER A 205 -14.66 -19.95 -15.25
CA SER A 205 -15.13 -21.07 -16.06
C SER A 205 -15.15 -20.59 -17.52
N ARG A 206 -14.34 -21.23 -18.35
CA ARG A 206 -14.45 -21.13 -19.81
C ARG A 206 -15.81 -21.63 -20.26
#